data_AF-A0A356ZX11-F1
#
_entry.id   AF-A0A356ZX11-F1
#
_cell.length_a   1.000
_cell.length_b   1.000
_cell.length_c   1.000
_cell.angle_alpha   90.00
_cell.angle_beta   90.00
_cell.angle_gamma   90.00
#
_symmetry.space_group_name_H-M   'P 1'
#
loop_
_entity.id
_entity.type
_entity.pdbx_description
1 polymer ?
#
loop_
_entity_poly.entity_id
_entity_poly.type
_entity_poly.pdbx_seq_one_letter_code
_entity_poly.pdbx_strand_id
1 'polypeptide(L)'
;MASIRYKNVQYSLPEAMSIRLMVYNKSLFSKAGISGPPKTWSQLATDAIKIHRITGQSGYGLVGSQVETSLDYWYTMWGFGGHIFRNGRGTLTSAPDLKALEYLDNLIKSGGTEPNVTASTRAGLETQFSSGKVGMMIDGPWLVKEALANHIPVGVASIPAQPGVSPLNPAITDSMVMFKGPNEKASWEFMKFMFTKPIRTTFDKTEGMLPTMKAVGAESYFEKSPVFSPYLKALSGPTRHEPVVPHFDAISLAVTNAVEAAYSHVTPPQQALSQANAKVTAALK
;
A
#
# COMPACT_ATOMS: atom_id res chain seq x y z
N MET A 1 -1.46 6.41 -18.11
CA MET A 1 -1.95 5.50 -17.06
C MET A 1 -1.85 4.08 -17.60
N ALA A 2 -1.42 3.15 -16.76
CA ALA A 2 -1.03 1.81 -17.18
C ALA A 2 -2.25 0.99 -17.63
N SER A 3 -2.60 1.07 -18.91
CA SER A 3 -3.33 0.00 -19.57
C SER A 3 -2.37 -1.16 -19.78
N ILE A 4 -2.81 -2.41 -19.57
CA ILE A 4 -2.01 -3.58 -19.90
C ILE A 4 -1.81 -3.57 -21.42
N ARG A 5 -0.57 -3.29 -21.83
CA ARG A 5 -0.13 -3.40 -23.21
C ARG A 5 0.85 -4.55 -23.31
N TYR A 6 0.57 -5.49 -24.19
CA TYR A 6 1.48 -6.58 -24.52
C TYR A 6 1.71 -6.57 -26.03
N LYS A 7 2.98 -6.48 -26.44
CA LYS A 7 3.37 -6.38 -27.86
C LYS A 7 2.58 -5.30 -28.64
N ASN A 8 2.46 -4.10 -28.07
CA ASN A 8 1.70 -2.95 -28.60
C ASN A 8 0.18 -3.13 -28.75
N VAL A 9 -0.40 -4.24 -28.28
CA VAL A 9 -1.85 -4.43 -28.21
C VAL A 9 -2.34 -4.04 -26.83
N GLN A 10 -3.42 -3.25 -26.77
CA GLN A 10 -4.06 -2.86 -25.51
C GLN A 10 -5.11 -3.90 -25.12
N TYR A 11 -4.94 -4.51 -23.95
CA TYR A 11 -5.80 -5.58 -23.43
C TYR A 11 -6.73 -5.12 -22.31
N SER A 12 -6.50 -3.94 -21.72
CA SER A 12 -7.33 -3.42 -20.63
C SER A 12 -7.58 -1.91 -20.69
N LEU A 13 -8.61 -1.49 -19.95
CA LEU A 13 -8.83 -0.10 -19.56
C LEU A 13 -8.59 0.04 -18.05
N PRO A 14 -7.93 1.12 -17.57
CA PRO A 14 -7.66 1.31 -16.15
C PRO A 14 -8.94 1.66 -15.39
N GLU A 15 -9.41 0.74 -14.57
CA GLU A 15 -10.64 0.87 -13.78
C GLU A 15 -10.42 1.60 -12.46
N ALA A 16 -9.31 1.36 -11.77
CA ALA A 16 -8.98 2.08 -10.56
C ALA A 16 -7.48 2.36 -10.52
N MET A 17 -7.13 3.48 -9.89
CA MET A 17 -5.75 3.84 -9.63
C MET A 17 -5.65 4.31 -8.19
N SER A 18 -4.62 3.84 -7.52
CA SER A 18 -4.29 4.30 -6.18
C SER A 18 -2.79 4.43 -6.03
N ILE A 19 -2.38 5.36 -5.19
CA ILE A 19 -1.02 5.36 -4.64
C ILE A 19 -1.10 5.30 -3.13
N ARG A 20 -0.07 4.76 -2.50
CA ARG A 20 0.05 4.71 -1.04
C ARG A 20 0.90 5.85 -0.53
N LEU A 21 0.44 6.46 0.55
CA LEU A 21 1.14 7.46 1.33
C LEU A 21 1.01 7.12 2.81
N MET A 22 1.80 7.74 3.67
CA MET A 22 1.63 7.61 5.12
C MET A 22 0.46 8.49 5.56
N VAL A 23 -0.59 7.89 6.10
CA VAL A 23 -1.70 8.58 6.75
C VAL A 23 -1.46 8.56 8.24
N TYR A 24 -1.66 9.71 8.91
CA TYR A 24 -1.44 9.81 10.36
C TYR A 24 -2.58 10.55 11.07
N ASN A 25 -2.92 10.06 12.26
CA ASN A 25 -3.96 10.62 13.11
C ASN A 25 -3.42 11.80 13.92
N LYS A 26 -3.83 13.03 13.56
CA LYS A 26 -3.35 14.27 14.19
C LYS A 26 -3.69 14.36 15.68
N SER A 27 -4.82 13.78 16.10
CA SER A 27 -5.21 13.76 17.52
C SER A 27 -4.29 12.88 18.34
N LEU A 28 -3.92 11.69 17.83
CA LEU A 28 -2.97 10.81 18.53
C LEU A 28 -1.56 11.40 18.55
N PHE A 29 -1.14 12.04 17.46
CA PHE A 29 0.14 12.77 17.41
C PHE A 29 0.18 13.90 18.44
N SER A 30 -0.88 14.72 18.52
CA SER A 30 -0.98 15.81 19.48
C SER A 30 -0.95 15.29 20.93
N LYS A 31 -1.72 14.24 21.25
CA LYS A 31 -1.72 13.60 22.57
C LYS A 31 -0.35 13.05 22.96
N ALA A 32 0.37 12.46 22.00
CA ALA A 32 1.72 11.95 22.20
C ALA A 32 2.81 13.05 22.18
N GLY A 33 2.46 14.31 21.91
CA GLY A 33 3.42 15.40 21.76
C GLY A 33 4.39 15.17 20.60
N ILE A 34 3.88 14.74 19.44
CA ILE A 34 4.62 14.54 18.19
C ILE A 34 4.23 15.69 17.24
N SER A 35 5.23 16.42 16.74
CA SER A 35 5.03 17.68 16.01
C SER A 35 4.77 17.52 14.51
N GLY A 36 5.06 16.35 13.93
CA GLY A 36 4.86 16.09 12.51
C GLY A 36 5.11 14.64 12.13
N PRO A 37 4.78 14.25 10.89
CA PRO A 37 4.93 12.87 10.42
C PRO A 37 6.42 12.44 10.37
N PRO A 38 6.73 11.16 10.63
CA PRO A 38 8.09 10.65 10.56
C PRO A 38 8.63 10.70 9.13
N LYS A 39 9.92 11.03 8.99
CA LYS A 39 10.61 11.06 7.69
C LYS A 39 11.47 9.81 7.46
N THR A 40 11.82 9.10 8.53
CA THR A 40 12.62 7.87 8.49
C THR A 40 11.90 6.74 9.23
N TRP A 41 12.22 5.50 8.89
CA TRP A 41 11.68 4.33 9.57
C TRP A 41 12.00 4.30 11.08
N SER A 42 13.18 4.79 11.46
CA SER A 42 13.55 4.91 12.88
C SER A 42 12.67 5.92 13.63
N GLN A 43 12.34 7.05 13.00
CA GLN A 43 11.38 8.01 13.55
C GLN A 43 9.98 7.40 13.66
N LEU A 44 9.54 6.66 12.63
CA LEU A 44 8.24 5.98 12.66
C LEU A 44 8.14 5.02 13.84
N ALA A 45 9.17 4.20 14.09
CA ALA A 45 9.17 3.27 15.22
C ALA A 45 9.11 4.04 16.56
N THR A 46 9.89 5.12 16.69
CA THR A 46 9.89 5.98 17.88
C THR A 46 8.52 6.59 18.13
N ASP A 47 7.89 7.13 17.09
CA ASP A 47 6.58 7.77 17.15
C ASP A 47 5.48 6.74 17.46
N ALA A 48 5.55 5.55 16.85
CA ALA A 48 4.60 4.47 17.09
C ALA A 48 4.62 3.99 18.55
N ILE A 49 5.81 3.71 19.08
CA ILE A 49 5.99 3.32 20.49
C ILE A 49 5.49 4.43 21.42
N LYS A 50 5.78 5.70 21.09
CA LYS A 50 5.35 6.85 21.90
C LYS A 50 3.83 7.00 21.90
N ILE A 51 3.17 6.85 20.76
CA ILE A 51 1.70 6.85 20.66
C ILE A 51 1.12 5.75 21.54
N HIS A 52 1.64 4.52 21.43
CA HIS A 52 1.18 3.41 22.24
C HIS A 52 1.33 3.66 23.73
N ARG A 53 2.53 4.06 24.18
CA ARG A 53 2.82 4.32 25.59
C ARG A 53 1.93 5.42 26.20
N ILE A 54 1.63 6.47 25.44
CA ILE A 54 0.89 7.63 25.97
C ILE A 54 -0.62 7.46 25.87
N THR A 55 -1.12 6.75 24.85
CA THR A 55 -2.56 6.71 24.53
C THR A 55 -3.20 5.33 24.68
N GLY A 56 -2.38 4.28 24.81
CA GLY A 56 -2.82 2.89 24.77
C GLY A 56 -3.28 2.40 23.39
N GLN A 57 -3.23 3.26 22.36
CA GLN A 57 -3.64 2.93 21.00
C GLN A 57 -2.48 2.33 20.18
N SER A 58 -2.77 1.67 19.07
CA SER A 58 -1.73 1.16 18.19
C SER A 58 -0.99 2.32 17.53
N GLY A 59 0.34 2.32 17.58
CA GLY A 59 1.17 3.38 17.00
C GLY A 59 1.19 3.34 15.48
N TYR A 60 1.36 2.14 14.92
CA TYR A 60 1.37 1.85 13.49
C TYR A 60 0.48 0.65 13.21
N GLY A 61 -0.47 0.78 12.27
CA GLY A 61 -1.30 -0.32 11.81
C GLY A 61 -0.52 -1.19 10.82
N LEU A 62 -0.13 -2.38 11.23
CA LEU A 62 0.71 -3.28 10.43
C LEU A 62 -0.14 -4.38 9.80
N VAL A 63 -0.25 -4.41 8.47
CA VAL A 63 -1.02 -5.49 7.84
C VAL A 63 -0.23 -6.80 7.94
N GLY A 64 -0.86 -7.82 8.51
CA GLY A 64 -0.23 -9.13 8.72
C GLY A 64 -1.10 -10.32 8.36
N SER A 65 -2.21 -10.09 7.64
CA SER A 65 -3.07 -11.14 7.12
C SER A 65 -3.42 -10.91 5.66
N GLN A 66 -3.62 -12.00 4.92
CA GLN A 66 -4.02 -12.04 3.51
C GLN A 66 -2.94 -11.52 2.55
N VAL A 67 -3.31 -11.31 1.29
CA VAL A 67 -2.37 -10.95 0.21
C VAL A 67 -1.72 -9.58 0.47
N GLU A 68 -2.41 -8.70 1.17
CA GLU A 68 -1.96 -7.36 1.56
C GLU A 68 -0.71 -7.39 2.46
N THR A 69 -0.47 -8.48 3.19
CA THR A 69 0.77 -8.65 3.98
C THR A 69 2.02 -8.52 3.11
N SER A 70 2.01 -9.13 1.91
CA SER A 70 3.14 -9.00 0.97
C SER A 70 3.30 -7.57 0.46
N LEU A 71 2.20 -6.87 0.22
CA LEU A 71 2.21 -5.49 -0.28
C LEU A 71 2.78 -4.53 0.76
N ASP A 72 2.33 -4.63 2.01
CA ASP A 72 2.81 -3.75 3.08
C ASP A 72 4.31 -3.98 3.38
N TYR A 73 4.75 -5.25 3.33
CA TYR A 73 6.17 -5.58 3.35
C TYR A 73 6.92 -4.96 2.16
N TRP A 74 6.40 -5.03 0.93
CA TRP A 74 7.06 -4.44 -0.24
C TRP A 74 7.21 -2.92 -0.13
N TYR A 75 6.22 -2.22 0.42
CA TYR A 75 6.29 -0.78 0.63
C TYR A 75 7.45 -0.42 1.57
N THR A 76 7.55 -1.17 2.67
CA THR A 76 8.66 -1.02 3.62
C THR A 76 9.99 -1.36 2.96
N MET A 77 10.08 -2.53 2.32
CA MET A 77 11.26 -3.02 1.62
C MET A 77 11.78 -2.03 0.57
N TRP A 78 10.90 -1.38 -0.20
CA TRP A 78 11.30 -0.34 -1.14
C TRP A 78 11.89 0.88 -0.45
N GLY A 79 11.35 1.28 0.72
CA GLY A 79 11.93 2.32 1.57
C GLY A 79 13.31 1.98 2.15
N PHE A 80 13.69 0.70 2.17
CA PHE A 80 15.04 0.23 2.49
C PHE A 80 15.94 0.05 1.26
N GLY A 81 15.42 0.26 0.05
CA GLY A 81 16.16 0.07 -1.22
C GLY A 81 16.12 -1.37 -1.75
N GLY A 82 15.23 -2.21 -1.22
CA GLY A 82 15.06 -3.60 -1.59
C GLY A 82 14.25 -3.85 -2.86
N HIS A 83 14.29 -5.10 -3.31
CA HIS A 83 13.65 -5.58 -4.53
C HIS A 83 13.10 -6.98 -4.31
N ILE A 84 11.96 -7.28 -4.91
CA ILE A 84 11.36 -8.63 -4.88
C ILE A 84 12.25 -9.59 -5.70
N PHE A 85 12.67 -9.14 -6.88
CA PHE A 85 13.55 -9.85 -7.78
C PHE A 85 14.30 -8.88 -8.72
N ARG A 86 15.41 -9.36 -9.30
CA ARG A 86 16.16 -8.70 -10.37
C ARG A 86 16.75 -9.76 -11.31
N ASN A 87 16.85 -9.44 -12.60
CA ASN A 87 17.48 -10.30 -13.61
C ASN A 87 16.96 -11.75 -13.60
N GLY A 88 15.63 -11.92 -13.46
CA GLY A 88 14.97 -13.23 -13.43
C GLY A 88 15.21 -14.07 -12.16
N ARG A 89 15.70 -13.46 -11.06
CA ARG A 89 15.94 -14.17 -9.80
C ARG A 89 15.43 -13.35 -8.60
N GLY A 90 14.88 -14.05 -7.61
CA GLY A 90 14.50 -13.44 -6.34
C GLY A 90 15.70 -12.79 -5.65
N THR A 91 15.45 -11.66 -4.98
CA THR A 91 16.48 -10.91 -4.25
C THR A 91 16.22 -10.81 -2.75
N LEU A 92 15.21 -11.51 -2.22
CA LEU A 92 14.71 -11.38 -0.85
C LEU A 92 15.75 -11.72 0.25
N THR A 93 16.90 -12.29 -0.11
CA THR A 93 18.02 -12.53 0.80
C THR A 93 19.04 -11.39 0.84
N SER A 94 18.80 -10.28 0.14
CA SER A 94 19.71 -9.14 0.16
C SER A 94 19.59 -8.35 1.47
N ALA A 95 20.63 -7.59 1.83
CA ALA A 95 20.65 -6.84 3.09
C ALA A 95 19.48 -5.83 3.22
N PRO A 96 19.12 -5.04 2.18
CA PRO A 96 17.89 -4.22 2.21
C PRO A 96 16.60 -4.99 2.50
N ASP A 97 16.40 -6.15 1.86
CA ASP A 97 15.17 -6.93 1.98
C ASP A 97 15.03 -7.56 3.37
N LEU A 98 16.13 -8.08 3.91
CA LEU A 98 16.19 -8.60 5.28
C LEU A 98 15.97 -7.51 6.33
N LYS A 99 16.67 -6.37 6.20
CA LYS A 99 16.53 -5.25 7.16
C LYS A 99 15.12 -4.70 7.22
N ALA A 100 14.37 -4.73 6.11
CA ALA A 100 12.97 -4.32 6.10
C ALA A 100 12.09 -5.26 6.93
N LEU A 101 12.27 -6.59 6.79
CA LEU A 101 11.48 -7.55 7.57
C LEU A 101 11.89 -7.54 9.05
N GLU A 102 13.19 -7.45 9.34
CA GLU A 102 13.70 -7.28 10.71
C GLU A 102 13.17 -6.00 11.36
N TYR A 103 13.06 -4.91 10.60
CA TYR A 103 12.46 -3.68 11.10
C TYR A 103 10.99 -3.87 11.52
N LEU A 104 10.18 -4.50 10.67
CA LEU A 104 8.77 -4.76 10.97
C LEU A 104 8.61 -5.72 12.16
N ASP A 105 9.37 -6.82 12.18
CA ASP A 105 9.40 -7.76 13.31
C ASP A 105 9.81 -7.08 14.63
N ASN A 106 10.80 -6.19 14.60
CA ASN A 106 11.19 -5.41 15.77
C ASN A 106 10.13 -4.38 16.19
N LEU A 107 9.40 -3.78 15.23
CA LEU A 107 8.31 -2.85 15.53
C LEU A 107 7.17 -3.58 16.28
N ILE A 108 6.83 -4.80 15.86
CA ILE A 108 5.88 -5.68 16.56
C ILE A 108 6.37 -5.94 17.99
N LYS A 109 7.61 -6.42 18.15
CA LYS A 109 8.20 -6.75 19.46
C LYS A 109 8.28 -5.56 20.41
N SER A 110 8.42 -4.35 19.87
CA SER A 110 8.47 -3.11 20.67
C SER A 110 7.12 -2.65 21.19
N GLY A 111 6.01 -3.26 20.75
CA GLY A 111 4.64 -2.79 21.05
C GLY A 111 4.23 -1.56 20.25
N GLY A 112 4.92 -1.27 19.14
CA GLY A 112 4.58 -0.14 18.26
C GLY A 112 3.34 -0.39 17.40
N THR A 113 2.90 -1.65 17.27
CA THR A 113 1.75 -2.07 16.46
C THR A 113 0.57 -2.51 17.32
N GLU A 114 -0.54 -2.86 16.68
CA GLU A 114 -1.59 -3.64 17.31
C GLU A 114 -1.09 -5.04 17.74
N PRO A 115 -1.70 -5.65 18.77
CA PRO A 115 -1.41 -7.04 19.12
C PRO A 115 -1.94 -7.99 18.06
N ASN A 116 -1.35 -9.19 17.97
CA ASN A 116 -1.78 -10.26 17.06
C ASN A 116 -1.83 -9.83 15.58
N VAL A 117 -0.75 -9.20 15.11
CA VAL A 117 -0.61 -8.69 13.72
C VAL A 117 -1.00 -9.71 12.66
N THR A 118 -0.80 -11.02 12.88
CA THR A 118 -1.18 -12.07 11.92
C THR A 118 -2.69 -12.23 11.69
N ALA A 119 -3.52 -11.60 12.52
CA ALA A 119 -4.97 -11.48 12.32
C ALA A 119 -5.40 -10.11 11.78
N SER A 120 -4.47 -9.17 11.63
CA SER A 120 -4.73 -7.80 11.17
C SER A 120 -4.91 -7.74 9.67
N THR A 121 -6.17 -7.69 9.22
CA THR A 121 -6.51 -7.37 7.83
C THR A 121 -6.42 -5.87 7.58
N ARG A 122 -6.16 -5.45 6.33
CA ARG A 122 -6.16 -4.02 5.97
C ARG A 122 -7.48 -3.35 6.33
N ALA A 123 -8.61 -3.94 5.95
CA ALA A 123 -9.94 -3.39 6.25
C ALA A 123 -10.22 -3.26 7.76
N GLY A 124 -9.73 -4.21 8.56
CA GLY A 124 -9.84 -4.14 10.02
C GLY A 124 -9.04 -2.96 10.59
N LEU A 125 -7.82 -2.75 10.09
CA LEU A 125 -6.97 -1.62 10.47
C LEU A 125 -7.51 -0.28 9.98
N GLU A 126 -8.06 -0.22 8.77
CA GLU A 126 -8.75 0.96 8.22
C GLU A 126 -9.91 1.37 9.16
N THR A 127 -10.74 0.41 9.58
CA THR A 127 -11.84 0.63 10.53
C THR A 127 -11.32 1.14 11.89
N GLN A 128 -10.24 0.56 12.40
CA GLN A 128 -9.63 0.98 13.67
C GLN A 128 -9.01 2.38 13.56
N PHE A 129 -8.35 2.70 12.46
CA PHE A 129 -7.79 4.02 12.18
C PHE A 129 -8.90 5.07 12.09
N SER A 130 -9.96 4.78 11.31
CA SER A 130 -11.13 5.64 11.13
C SER A 130 -12.00 5.78 12.38
N SER A 131 -11.73 5.01 13.43
CA SER A 131 -12.31 5.17 14.79
C SER A 131 -11.33 5.76 15.81
N GLY A 132 -10.15 6.21 15.36
CA GLY A 132 -9.16 6.91 16.18
C GLY A 132 -8.25 6.01 17.03
N LYS A 133 -8.14 4.71 16.68
CA LYS A 133 -7.39 3.69 17.45
C LYS A 133 -6.02 3.32 16.85
N VAL A 134 -5.67 3.89 15.70
CA VAL A 134 -4.37 3.68 15.04
C VAL A 134 -3.74 5.03 14.73
N GLY A 135 -2.45 5.16 15.06
CA GLY A 135 -1.68 6.39 14.91
C GLY A 135 -1.24 6.68 13.48
N MET A 136 -0.73 5.66 12.79
CA MET A 136 -0.16 5.76 11.45
C MET A 136 -0.49 4.51 10.64
N MET A 137 -0.69 4.66 9.33
CA MET A 137 -0.91 3.55 8.40
C MET A 137 -0.48 3.97 6.99
N ILE A 138 0.13 3.06 6.23
CA ILE A 138 0.42 3.28 4.81
C ILE A 138 -0.82 2.90 4.02
N ASP A 139 -1.51 3.89 3.44
CA ASP A 139 -2.76 3.63 2.73
C ASP A 139 -3.13 4.67 1.65
N GLY A 140 -4.24 4.42 0.97
CA GLY A 140 -4.80 5.24 -0.09
C GLY A 140 -5.80 6.31 0.37
N PRO A 141 -6.35 7.08 -0.59
CA PRO A 141 -7.27 8.18 -0.27
C PRO A 141 -8.59 7.73 0.37
N TRP A 142 -9.04 6.49 0.19
CA TRP A 142 -10.26 5.98 0.84
C TRP A 142 -10.16 6.02 2.37
N LEU A 143 -9.00 5.69 2.95
CA LEU A 143 -8.77 5.78 4.39
C LEU A 143 -8.93 7.22 4.88
N VAL A 144 -8.37 8.19 4.14
CA VAL A 144 -8.51 9.62 4.46
C VAL A 144 -9.97 10.06 4.38
N LYS A 145 -10.70 9.60 3.34
CA LYS A 145 -12.12 9.89 3.16
C LYS A 145 -12.94 9.34 4.34
N GLU A 146 -12.75 8.09 4.71
CA GLU A 146 -13.48 7.44 5.80
C GLU A 146 -13.17 8.09 7.16
N ALA A 147 -11.88 8.32 7.44
CA ALA A 147 -11.46 8.97 8.68
C ALA A 147 -12.07 10.37 8.82
N LEU A 148 -12.07 11.18 7.76
CA LEU A 148 -12.70 12.52 7.78
C LEU A 148 -14.22 12.45 7.92
N ALA A 149 -14.88 11.46 7.31
CA ALA A 149 -16.31 11.23 7.49
C ALA A 149 -16.66 10.89 8.95
N ASN A 150 -15.75 10.20 9.65
CA ASN A 150 -15.87 9.89 11.08
C ASN A 150 -15.28 10.98 12.00
N HIS A 151 -15.01 12.18 11.47
CA HIS A 151 -14.46 13.33 12.20
C HIS A 151 -13.08 13.07 12.84
N ILE A 152 -12.31 12.11 12.33
CA ILE A 152 -10.92 11.89 12.73
C ILE A 152 -10.02 12.87 11.96
N PRO A 153 -9.31 13.78 12.63
CA PRO A 153 -8.41 14.70 11.95
C PRO A 153 -7.15 13.95 11.51
N VAL A 154 -6.90 13.94 10.20
CA VAL A 154 -5.78 13.23 9.60
C VAL A 154 -4.82 14.17 8.88
N GLY A 155 -3.58 13.73 8.73
CA GLY A 155 -2.64 14.27 7.76
C GLY A 155 -2.10 13.16 6.87
N VAL A 156 -1.50 13.58 5.75
CA VAL A 156 -0.91 12.69 4.75
C VAL A 156 0.53 13.14 4.51
N ALA A 157 1.46 12.20 4.45
CA ALA A 157 2.88 12.43 4.26
C ALA A 157 3.51 11.36 3.35
N SER A 158 4.71 11.62 2.85
CA SER A 158 5.48 10.60 2.14
C SER A 158 5.76 9.40 3.05
N ILE A 159 5.79 8.20 2.47
CA ILE A 159 6.26 7.01 3.18
C ILE A 159 7.73 7.23 3.58
N PRO A 160 8.13 6.89 4.82
CA PRO A 160 9.52 6.99 5.24
C PRO A 160 10.47 6.21 4.34
N ALA A 161 11.71 6.71 4.21
CA ALA A 161 12.78 6.02 3.51
C ALA A 161 14.06 6.04 4.37
N GLN A 162 14.94 5.07 4.12
CA GLN A 162 16.29 5.11 4.68
C GLN A 162 17.11 6.26 4.08
N PRO A 163 18.05 6.85 4.83
CA PRO A 163 18.98 7.83 4.26
C PRO A 163 19.66 7.30 3.00
N GLY A 164 19.66 8.08 1.93
CA GLY A 164 20.21 7.69 0.63
C GLY A 164 19.27 6.85 -0.26
N VAL A 165 18.11 6.43 0.24
CA VAL A 165 17.05 5.81 -0.56
C VAL A 165 16.05 6.88 -0.98
N SER A 166 15.76 6.96 -2.28
CA SER A 166 14.74 7.87 -2.78
C SER A 166 13.36 7.42 -2.29
N PRO A 167 12.53 8.30 -1.72
CA PRO A 167 11.13 7.97 -1.42
C PRO A 167 10.41 7.50 -2.68
N LEU A 168 9.58 6.48 -2.53
CA LEU A 168 8.76 5.93 -3.60
C LEU A 168 7.31 5.93 -3.14
N ASN A 169 6.40 6.21 -4.06
CA ASN A 169 4.97 6.09 -3.85
C ASN A 169 4.50 4.78 -4.50
N PRO A 170 4.20 3.72 -3.71
CA PRO A 170 3.59 2.52 -4.23
C PRO A 170 2.34 2.85 -5.01
N ALA A 171 2.18 2.27 -6.19
CA ALA A 171 1.08 2.56 -7.09
C ALA A 171 0.43 1.25 -7.58
N ILE A 172 -0.89 1.17 -7.47
CA ILE A 172 -1.69 0.02 -7.90
C ILE A 172 -2.67 0.49 -8.96
N THR A 173 -2.85 -0.33 -9.99
CA THR A 173 -3.82 -0.08 -11.06
C THR A 173 -4.65 -1.33 -11.28
N ASP A 174 -5.95 -1.18 -11.10
CA ASP A 174 -6.90 -2.24 -11.44
C ASP A 174 -7.37 -2.02 -12.87
N SER A 175 -7.60 -3.11 -13.58
CA SER A 175 -7.83 -3.13 -15.02
C SER A 175 -9.11 -3.88 -15.35
N MET A 176 -9.98 -3.24 -16.12
CA MET A 176 -11.12 -3.90 -16.75
C MET A 176 -10.67 -4.54 -18.06
N VAL A 177 -10.95 -5.84 -18.21
CA VAL A 177 -10.62 -6.63 -19.41
C VAL A 177 -11.89 -7.23 -20.02
N MET A 178 -11.85 -7.45 -21.33
CA MET A 178 -12.91 -8.16 -22.05
C MET A 178 -12.36 -9.51 -22.54
N PHE A 179 -12.98 -10.60 -22.07
CA PHE A 179 -12.67 -11.94 -22.58
C PHE A 179 -13.28 -12.16 -23.96
N LYS A 180 -12.62 -13.00 -24.76
CA LYS A 180 -13.20 -13.48 -26.02
C LYS A 180 -14.40 -14.38 -25.74
N GLY A 181 -15.46 -14.25 -26.54
CA GLY A 181 -16.67 -15.05 -26.33
C GLY A 181 -17.91 -14.55 -27.07
N PRO A 182 -19.08 -15.17 -26.84
CA PRO A 182 -20.30 -14.88 -27.60
C PRO A 182 -20.86 -13.46 -27.38
N ASN A 183 -20.46 -12.78 -26.29
CA ASN A 183 -21.03 -11.49 -25.87
C ASN A 183 -20.10 -10.29 -26.11
N GLU A 184 -19.05 -10.41 -26.92
CA GLU A 184 -18.04 -9.36 -27.12
C GLU A 184 -18.64 -7.98 -27.44
N LYS A 185 -19.68 -7.92 -28.28
CA LYS A 185 -20.35 -6.65 -28.59
C LYS A 185 -21.01 -6.02 -27.36
N ALA A 186 -21.74 -6.80 -26.57
CA ALA A 186 -22.39 -6.30 -25.36
C ALA A 186 -21.38 -5.90 -24.28
N SER A 187 -20.31 -6.69 -24.10
CA SER A 187 -19.20 -6.35 -23.21
C SER A 187 -18.52 -5.04 -23.59
N TRP A 188 -18.33 -4.78 -24.89
CA TRP A 188 -17.78 -3.51 -25.37
C TRP A 188 -18.71 -2.32 -25.11
N GLU A 189 -20.02 -2.47 -25.34
CA GLU A 189 -20.99 -1.42 -25.00
C GLU A 189 -20.99 -1.10 -23.49
N PHE A 190 -20.89 -2.13 -22.64
CA PHE A 190 -20.76 -1.96 -21.20
C PHE A 190 -19.47 -1.21 -20.81
N MET A 191 -18.32 -1.60 -21.37
CA MET A 191 -17.06 -0.88 -21.12
C MET A 191 -17.17 0.59 -21.55
N LYS A 192 -17.76 0.90 -22.70
CA LYS A 192 -17.97 2.30 -23.11
C LYS A 192 -18.83 3.09 -22.11
N PHE A 193 -19.90 2.47 -21.61
CA PHE A 193 -20.77 3.09 -20.60
C PHE A 193 -20.01 3.38 -19.30
N MET A 194 -19.25 2.40 -18.79
CA MET A 194 -18.47 2.53 -17.56
C MET A 194 -17.40 3.63 -17.64
N PHE A 195 -16.89 3.92 -18.84
CA PHE A 195 -15.86 4.92 -19.08
C PHE A 195 -16.40 6.28 -19.57
N THR A 196 -17.67 6.57 -19.32
CA THR A 196 -18.21 7.93 -19.47
C THR A 196 -17.78 8.83 -18.30
N LYS A 197 -17.58 10.13 -18.56
CA LYS A 197 -17.17 11.08 -17.51
C LYS A 197 -18.07 11.04 -16.26
N PRO A 198 -19.42 11.06 -16.36
CA PRO A 198 -20.28 11.04 -15.18
C PRO A 198 -20.13 9.75 -14.35
N ILE A 199 -20.09 8.59 -15.01
CA ILE A 199 -19.96 7.30 -14.32
C ILE A 199 -18.60 7.20 -13.62
N ARG A 200 -17.52 7.58 -14.30
CA ARG A 200 -16.18 7.59 -13.71
C ARG A 200 -16.05 8.57 -12.55
N THR A 201 -16.64 9.76 -12.68
CA THR A 201 -16.68 10.74 -11.59
C THR A 201 -17.39 10.20 -10.36
N THR A 202 -18.55 9.54 -10.54
CA THR A 202 -19.28 8.92 -9.44
C THR A 202 -18.48 7.80 -8.80
N PHE A 203 -17.92 6.89 -9.59
CA PHE A 203 -17.08 5.79 -9.09
C PHE A 203 -15.88 6.31 -8.28
N ASP A 204 -15.08 7.21 -8.85
CA ASP A 204 -13.87 7.72 -8.19
C ASP A 204 -14.20 8.45 -6.87
N LYS A 205 -15.32 9.20 -6.82
CA LYS A 205 -15.80 9.87 -5.60
C LYS A 205 -16.30 8.88 -4.55
N THR A 206 -17.04 7.86 -4.95
CA THR A 206 -17.61 6.86 -4.05
C THR A 206 -16.54 5.95 -3.46
N GLU A 207 -15.65 5.43 -4.30
CA GLU A 207 -14.60 4.50 -3.86
C GLU A 207 -13.40 5.20 -3.22
N GLY A 208 -13.26 6.52 -3.39
CA GLY A 208 -12.05 7.21 -2.92
C GLY A 208 -10.81 6.88 -3.74
N MET A 209 -10.99 6.57 -5.03
CA MET A 209 -9.92 6.23 -5.97
C MET A 209 -9.41 7.48 -6.71
N LEU A 210 -8.16 7.42 -7.18
CA LEU A 210 -7.62 8.49 -8.02
C LEU A 210 -8.22 8.40 -9.43
N PRO A 211 -8.61 9.53 -10.04
CA PRO A 211 -9.21 9.51 -11.36
C PRO A 211 -8.33 8.90 -12.44
N THR A 212 -8.87 7.91 -13.16
CA THR A 212 -8.19 7.27 -14.29
C THR A 212 -8.39 8.01 -15.63
N MET A 213 -9.31 8.98 -15.66
CA MET A 213 -9.57 9.86 -16.79
C MET A 213 -9.11 11.28 -16.50
N LYS A 214 -8.30 11.87 -17.40
CA LYS A 214 -7.86 13.28 -17.29
C LYS A 214 -9.02 14.26 -17.11
N ALA A 215 -10.12 14.04 -17.83
CA ALA A 215 -11.31 14.90 -17.77
C ALA A 215 -12.05 14.86 -16.41
N VAL A 216 -11.87 13.78 -15.64
CA VAL A 216 -12.39 13.63 -14.27
C VAL A 216 -11.39 14.22 -13.28
N GLY A 217 -10.09 13.94 -13.46
CA GLY A 217 -9.02 14.48 -12.61
C GLY A 217 -8.93 16.01 -12.58
N ALA A 218 -9.34 16.68 -13.66
CA ALA A 218 -9.40 18.15 -13.75
C ALA A 218 -10.62 18.77 -13.05
N GLU A 219 -11.50 17.99 -12.42
CA GLU A 219 -12.59 18.55 -11.61
C GLU A 219 -12.04 19.13 -10.30
N SER A 220 -12.56 20.31 -9.92
CA SER A 220 -12.14 21.02 -8.71
C SER A 220 -12.28 20.19 -7.44
N TYR A 221 -13.20 19.24 -7.42
CA TYR A 221 -13.37 18.29 -6.32
C TYR A 221 -12.09 17.52 -6.03
N PHE A 222 -11.41 16.98 -7.04
CA PHE A 222 -10.20 16.18 -6.82
C PHE A 222 -8.98 17.07 -6.54
N GLU A 223 -8.82 18.18 -7.26
CA GLU A 223 -7.66 19.06 -7.11
C GLU A 223 -7.58 19.74 -5.74
N LYS A 224 -8.73 20.16 -5.20
CA LYS A 224 -8.81 20.96 -3.96
C LYS A 224 -9.17 20.14 -2.72
N SER A 225 -9.58 18.88 -2.88
CA SER A 225 -9.96 18.05 -1.75
C SER A 225 -8.74 17.69 -0.89
N PRO A 226 -8.85 17.78 0.45
CA PRO A 226 -7.81 17.28 1.36
C PRO A 226 -7.62 15.76 1.26
N VAL A 227 -8.59 15.02 0.71
CA VAL A 227 -8.51 13.59 0.44
C VAL A 227 -7.58 13.31 -0.74
N PHE A 228 -7.81 13.96 -1.89
CA PHE A 228 -7.16 13.58 -3.15
C PHE A 228 -5.93 14.41 -3.49
N SER A 229 -5.91 15.70 -3.14
CA SER A 229 -4.83 16.63 -3.51
C SER A 229 -3.42 16.14 -3.09
N PRO A 230 -3.20 15.60 -1.88
CA PRO A 230 -1.89 15.07 -1.49
C PRO A 230 -1.43 13.93 -2.41
N TYR A 231 -2.34 13.02 -2.76
CA TYR A 231 -2.06 11.87 -3.61
C TYR A 231 -1.85 12.28 -5.08
N LEU A 232 -2.66 13.19 -5.60
CA LEU A 232 -2.47 13.73 -6.95
C LEU A 232 -1.12 14.43 -7.12
N LYS A 233 -0.68 15.18 -6.09
CA LYS A 233 0.66 15.80 -6.09
C LYS A 233 1.76 14.73 -6.08
N ALA A 234 1.61 13.70 -5.26
CA ALA A 234 2.57 12.60 -5.14
C ALA A 234 2.71 11.76 -6.42
N LEU A 235 1.73 11.76 -7.34
CA LEU A 235 1.87 11.17 -8.68
C LEU A 235 2.97 11.83 -9.53
N SER A 236 3.38 13.05 -9.19
CA SER A 236 4.48 13.75 -9.88
C SER A 236 5.86 13.24 -9.45
N GLY A 237 5.92 12.51 -8.33
CA GLY A 237 7.14 11.92 -7.80
C GLY A 237 7.40 10.50 -8.30
N PRO A 238 8.50 9.87 -7.85
CA PRO A 238 8.82 8.49 -8.19
C PRO A 238 7.72 7.53 -7.71
N THR A 239 7.09 6.82 -8.64
CA THR A 239 6.10 5.77 -8.33
C THR A 239 6.68 4.39 -8.59
N ARG A 240 6.26 3.39 -7.81
CA ARG A 240 6.61 1.99 -8.06
C ARG A 240 5.37 1.12 -8.07
N HIS A 241 5.19 0.40 -9.17
CA HIS A 241 4.09 -0.55 -9.33
C HIS A 241 4.48 -1.94 -8.87
N GLU A 242 3.46 -2.75 -8.60
CA GLU A 242 3.62 -4.20 -8.49
C GLU A 242 4.28 -4.76 -9.75
N PRO A 243 5.17 -5.74 -9.63
CA PRO A 243 5.81 -6.33 -10.79
C PRO A 243 4.82 -7.02 -11.71
N VAL A 244 4.85 -6.66 -13.00
CA VAL A 244 4.09 -7.35 -14.05
C VAL A 244 4.91 -8.54 -14.55
N VAL A 245 4.69 -9.71 -13.93
CA VAL A 245 5.36 -10.97 -14.27
C VAL A 245 4.38 -12.14 -14.29
N PRO A 246 4.67 -13.21 -15.06
CA PRO A 246 3.96 -14.48 -14.91
C PRO A 246 3.99 -14.97 -13.46
N HIS A 247 2.95 -15.69 -13.05
CA HIS A 247 2.87 -16.32 -11.72
C HIS A 247 3.03 -15.36 -10.54
N PHE A 248 2.63 -14.08 -10.70
CA PHE A 248 2.65 -13.08 -9.65
C PHE A 248 1.96 -13.55 -8.35
N ASP A 249 0.83 -14.26 -8.46
CA ASP A 249 0.11 -14.81 -7.29
C ASP A 249 0.97 -15.77 -6.48
N ALA A 250 1.77 -16.61 -7.14
CA ALA A 250 2.68 -17.53 -6.47
C ALA A 250 3.84 -16.79 -5.78
N ILE A 251 4.33 -15.71 -6.40
CA ILE A 251 5.34 -14.82 -5.82
C ILE A 251 4.78 -14.13 -4.57
N SER A 252 3.62 -13.49 -4.69
CA SER A 252 2.96 -12.78 -3.59
C SER A 252 2.62 -13.73 -2.43
N LEU A 253 2.11 -14.94 -2.72
CA LEU A 253 1.83 -15.95 -1.70
C LEU A 253 3.11 -16.44 -1.00
N ALA A 254 4.21 -16.61 -1.74
CA ALA A 254 5.49 -17.00 -1.14
C ALA A 254 6.02 -15.94 -0.17
N VAL A 255 5.89 -14.65 -0.51
CA VAL A 255 6.27 -13.54 0.37
C VAL A 255 5.32 -13.44 1.55
N THR A 256 4.01 -13.48 1.33
CA THR A 256 2.97 -13.43 2.37
C THR A 256 3.25 -14.45 3.47
N ASN A 257 3.42 -15.73 3.11
CA ASN A 257 3.70 -16.79 4.09
C ASN A 257 4.99 -16.55 4.87
N ALA A 258 6.04 -16.02 4.23
CA ALA A 258 7.30 -15.75 4.92
C ALA A 258 7.18 -14.58 5.91
N VAL A 259 6.47 -13.52 5.52
CA VAL A 259 6.23 -12.37 6.40
C VAL A 259 5.36 -12.77 7.58
N GLU A 260 4.28 -13.54 7.36
CA GLU A 260 3.43 -14.05 8.43
C GLU A 260 4.19 -14.99 9.40
N ALA A 261 5.07 -15.84 8.88
CA ALA A 261 5.92 -16.71 9.70
C ALA A 261 6.92 -15.92 10.57
N ALA A 262 7.40 -14.77 10.08
CA ALA A 262 8.23 -13.86 10.86
C ALA A 262 7.42 -13.09 11.91
N TYR A 263 6.25 -12.57 11.55
CA TYR A 263 5.37 -11.83 12.46
C TYR A 263 4.82 -12.69 13.60
N SER A 264 4.55 -13.97 13.34
CA SER A 264 4.19 -14.96 14.37
C SER A 264 5.39 -15.43 15.20
N HIS A 265 6.61 -14.98 14.86
CA HIS A 265 7.88 -15.38 15.47
C HIS A 265 8.16 -16.90 15.40
N VAL A 266 7.46 -17.63 14.52
CA VAL A 266 7.67 -19.05 14.27
C VAL A 266 8.97 -19.27 13.51
N THR A 267 9.33 -18.36 12.60
CA THR A 267 10.54 -18.45 11.78
C THR A 267 11.31 -17.12 11.81
N PRO A 268 12.63 -17.11 12.09
CA PRO A 268 13.43 -15.89 12.01
C PRO A 268 13.35 -15.24 10.62
N PRO A 269 13.36 -13.89 10.52
CA PRO A 269 13.25 -13.16 9.25
C PRO A 269 14.17 -13.66 8.13
N GLN A 270 15.44 -13.92 8.45
CA GLN A 270 16.43 -14.42 7.48
C GLN A 270 16.03 -15.78 6.90
N GLN A 271 15.58 -16.71 7.75
CA GLN A 271 15.18 -18.04 7.31
C GLN A 271 13.88 -17.97 6.48
N ALA A 272 12.91 -17.17 6.92
CA ALA A 272 11.64 -17.00 6.23
C ALA A 272 11.84 -16.42 4.81
N LEU A 273 12.63 -15.35 4.68
CA LEU A 273 12.92 -14.75 3.38
C LEU A 273 13.77 -15.65 2.48
N SER A 274 14.69 -16.44 3.04
CA SER A 274 15.45 -17.44 2.27
C SER A 274 14.54 -18.48 1.61
N GLN A 275 13.56 -18.99 2.37
CA GLN A 275 12.56 -19.94 1.85
C GLN A 275 11.66 -19.30 0.78
N ALA A 276 11.21 -18.05 1.00
CA ALA A 276 10.46 -17.32 -0.01
C ALA A 276 11.29 -17.06 -1.27
N ASN A 277 12.57 -16.70 -1.13
CA ASN A 277 13.46 -16.39 -2.24
C ASN A 277 13.60 -17.55 -3.23
N ALA A 278 13.68 -18.79 -2.72
CA ALA A 278 13.73 -19.99 -3.55
C ALA A 278 12.43 -20.16 -4.36
N LYS A 279 11.26 -19.95 -3.73
CA LYS A 279 9.95 -20.02 -4.39
C LYS A 279 9.77 -18.91 -5.43
N VAL A 280 10.13 -17.68 -5.10
CA VAL A 280 10.10 -16.54 -6.03
C VAL A 280 11.01 -16.80 -7.23
N THR A 281 12.23 -17.28 -7.01
CA THR A 281 13.15 -17.61 -8.11
C THR A 281 12.63 -18.74 -8.99
N ALA A 282 11.93 -19.72 -8.42
CA ALA A 282 11.29 -20.78 -9.20
C ALA A 282 10.12 -20.26 -10.04
N ALA A 283 9.29 -19.37 -9.50
CA ALA A 283 8.14 -18.79 -10.19
C ALA A 283 8.52 -17.84 -11.34
N LEU A 284 9.76 -17.34 -11.36
CA LEU A 284 10.29 -16.46 -12.42
C LEU A 284 10.86 -17.22 -13.63
N LYS A 285 10.95 -18.55 -13.57
CA LYS A 285 11.41 -19.40 -14.67
C LYS A 285 10.24 -19.85 -15.53
#